data_AF-A0A7X5V6V7-F1
#
_entry.id   AF-A0A7X5V6V7-F1
#
_cell.length_a   1.000
_cell.length_b   1.000
_cell.length_c   1.000
_cell.angle_alpha   90.00
_cell.angle_beta   90.00
_cell.angle_gamma   90.00
#
_symmetry.space_group_name_H-M   'P 1'
#
loop_
_entity.id
_entity.type
_entity.pdbx_description
1 polymer ?
#
loop_
_entity_poly.entity_id
_entity_poly.type
_entity_poly.pdbx_seq_one_letter_code
_entity_poly.pdbx_strand_id
1 'polypeptide(L)'
;MPEPRRQAFLDANVLRGNLQTDVLLSLADNDAFAPRWSAQVLDEVHRNRPDGLSAGKMQRRLDQMNRAFPRAMVSGYEHLEPQMQADEKDKHVLAAAVHSESTVLVTENVKDFHPPTTGPHAMPVQKLSPFLSQVVDDNPQRAVAAMRQMISRTDREPNTMPALIDKLAAQQDLRGFAQKLNSVVPAEERGSHPTLEQGKSAQSVAFDGVASAAGAAQKPESTPTASKHGAQEQSKSNENKL
;
A
#
# COMPACT_ATOMS: atom_id res chain seq x y z
N MET A 1 1.53 21.08 11.66
CA MET A 1 0.41 20.41 10.97
C MET A 1 0.55 18.92 11.22
N PRO A 2 -0.50 18.16 11.55
CA PRO A 2 -0.38 16.71 11.53
C PRO A 2 0.01 16.28 10.11
N GLU A 3 0.98 15.38 9.98
CA GLU A 3 1.36 14.80 8.69
C GLU A 3 0.11 14.19 8.02
N PRO A 4 -0.10 14.41 6.70
CA PRO A 4 -1.26 13.87 6.02
C PRO A 4 -1.21 12.33 6.10
N ARG A 5 -2.24 11.75 6.73
CA ARG A 5 -2.34 10.30 6.89
C ARG A 5 -2.64 9.66 5.55
N ARG A 6 -1.94 8.56 5.24
CA ARG A 6 -2.25 7.72 4.07
C ARG A 6 -3.72 7.34 4.11
N GLN A 7 -4.45 7.62 3.05
CA GLN A 7 -5.83 7.18 2.90
C GLN A 7 -5.86 5.92 2.05
N ALA A 8 -6.40 4.84 2.59
CA ALA A 8 -6.37 3.53 1.95
C ALA A 8 -7.79 3.03 1.72
N PHE A 9 -8.13 2.77 0.46
CA PHE A 9 -9.35 2.06 0.10
C PHE A 9 -9.13 0.56 0.27
N LEU A 10 -9.95 -0.08 1.10
CA LEU A 10 -9.81 -1.49 1.44
C LEU A 10 -10.83 -2.31 0.62
N ASP A 11 -10.32 -3.21 -0.21
CA ASP A 11 -11.14 -4.16 -0.95
C ASP A 11 -11.77 -5.21 -0.02
N ALA A 12 -12.84 -5.86 -0.45
CA ALA A 12 -13.54 -6.88 0.32
C ALA A 12 -12.59 -8.03 0.69
N ASN A 13 -11.65 -8.39 -0.19
CA ASN A 13 -10.78 -9.54 0.04
C ASN A 13 -9.80 -9.40 1.22
N VAL A 14 -9.42 -8.17 1.59
CA VAL A 14 -8.57 -7.91 2.76
C VAL A 14 -9.39 -7.74 4.05
N LEU A 15 -10.72 -7.57 3.95
CA LEU A 15 -11.65 -7.40 5.07
C LEU A 15 -12.43 -8.67 5.47
N ARG A 16 -12.19 -9.80 4.80
CA ARG A 16 -12.89 -11.06 5.13
C ARG A 16 -12.36 -11.71 6.41
N GLY A 17 -11.04 -11.85 6.50
CA GLY A 17 -10.40 -12.60 7.57
C GLY A 17 -10.34 -11.81 8.89
N ASN A 18 -10.59 -12.49 10.01
CA ASN A 18 -10.65 -11.85 11.32
C ASN A 18 -9.34 -11.18 11.71
N LEU A 19 -8.19 -11.86 11.50
CA LEU A 19 -6.89 -11.32 11.87
C LEU A 19 -6.48 -10.15 10.98
N GLN A 20 -6.68 -10.26 9.66
CA GLN A 20 -6.42 -9.16 8.71
C GLN A 20 -7.23 -7.91 9.08
N THR A 21 -8.53 -8.10 9.33
CA THR A 21 -9.44 -7.01 9.68
C THR A 21 -9.04 -6.38 11.01
N ASP A 22 -8.74 -7.18 12.04
CA ASP A 22 -8.36 -6.67 13.36
C ASP A 22 -7.05 -5.87 13.31
N VAL A 23 -6.05 -6.34 12.55
CA VAL A 23 -4.80 -5.61 12.30
C VAL A 23 -5.07 -4.27 11.60
N LEU A 24 -5.81 -4.28 10.49
CA LEU A 24 -6.14 -3.07 9.72
C LEU A 24 -6.87 -2.05 10.59
N LEU A 25 -7.91 -2.47 11.31
CA LEU A 25 -8.70 -1.57 12.13
C LEU A 25 -7.95 -1.09 13.36
N SER A 26 -7.11 -1.92 13.98
CA SER A 26 -6.27 -1.50 15.12
C SER A 26 -5.23 -0.44 14.71
N LEU A 27 -4.63 -0.61 13.52
CA LEU A 27 -3.73 0.40 12.95
C LEU A 27 -4.47 1.69 12.62
N ALA A 28 -5.66 1.61 12.02
CA ALA A 28 -6.48 2.77 11.72
C ALA A 28 -6.95 3.52 12.97
N ASP A 29 -7.36 2.80 14.02
CA ASP A 29 -7.79 3.33 15.32
C ASP A 29 -6.65 4.07 16.04
N ASN A 30 -5.41 3.68 15.78
CA ASN A 30 -4.21 4.38 16.24
C ASN A 30 -3.74 5.45 15.26
N ASP A 31 -4.60 5.95 14.37
CA ASP A 31 -4.31 6.85 13.24
C ASP A 31 -3.07 6.53 12.38
N ALA A 32 -2.69 5.26 12.23
CA ALA A 32 -1.56 4.89 11.38
C ALA A 32 -1.90 5.08 9.89
N PHE A 33 -3.17 5.03 9.53
CA PHE A 33 -3.72 5.40 8.23
C PHE A 33 -5.22 5.71 8.37
N ALA A 34 -5.85 6.24 7.33
CA ALA A 34 -7.29 6.47 7.26
C ALA A 34 -7.96 5.42 6.33
N PRO A 35 -8.78 4.49 6.84
CA PRO A 35 -9.42 3.48 6.02
C PRO A 35 -10.63 4.05 5.27
N ARG A 36 -10.87 3.55 4.06
CA ARG A 36 -12.06 3.82 3.24
C ARG A 36 -12.65 2.51 2.71
N TRP A 37 -13.98 2.47 2.55
CA TRP A 37 -14.71 1.37 1.92
C TRP A 37 -16.07 1.86 1.39
N SER A 38 -16.67 1.14 0.45
CA SER A 38 -18.04 1.42 -0.03
C SER A 38 -19.05 0.41 0.52
N ALA A 39 -20.33 0.73 0.36
CA ALA A 39 -21.42 -0.19 0.72
C ALA A 39 -21.33 -1.51 -0.06
N GLN A 40 -21.04 -1.45 -1.37
CA GLN A 40 -20.90 -2.65 -2.21
C GLN A 40 -19.74 -3.55 -1.74
N VAL A 41 -18.61 -2.97 -1.34
CA VAL A 41 -17.50 -3.73 -0.75
C VAL A 41 -17.93 -4.43 0.54
N LEU A 42 -18.64 -3.75 1.44
CA LEU A 42 -19.12 -4.37 2.68
C LEU A 42 -20.15 -5.48 2.41
N ASP A 43 -21.01 -5.30 1.39
CA ASP A 43 -21.95 -6.33 0.93
C ASP A 43 -21.21 -7.57 0.40
N GLU A 44 -20.10 -7.38 -0.30
CA GLU A 44 -19.22 -8.48 -0.72
C GLU A 44 -18.56 -9.19 0.44
N VAL A 45 -18.09 -8.47 1.46
CA VAL A 45 -17.60 -9.07 2.71
C VAL A 45 -18.70 -9.89 3.38
N HIS A 46 -19.94 -9.40 3.38
CA HIS A 46 -21.09 -10.10 3.96
C HIS A 46 -21.45 -11.38 3.18
N ARG A 47 -21.52 -11.29 1.84
CA ARG A 47 -21.83 -12.41 0.94
C ARG A 47 -20.76 -13.50 0.99
N ASN A 48 -19.49 -13.10 0.97
CA ASN A 48 -18.34 -13.99 0.93
C ASN A 48 -17.73 -14.25 2.33
N ARG A 49 -18.56 -14.19 3.39
CA ARG A 49 -18.10 -14.45 4.75
C ARG A 49 -17.50 -15.87 4.89
N PRO A 50 -16.51 -16.08 5.77
CA PRO A 50 -15.94 -17.41 6.01
C PRO A 50 -16.99 -18.45 6.42
N ASP A 51 -16.76 -19.70 6.03
CA ASP A 51 -17.60 -20.83 6.43
C ASP A 51 -17.67 -20.94 7.97
N GLY A 52 -18.85 -21.28 8.48
CA GLY A 52 -19.12 -21.34 9.92
C GLY A 52 -19.35 -19.99 10.61
N LEU A 53 -19.13 -18.86 9.92
CA LEU A 53 -19.54 -17.54 10.43
C LEU A 53 -21.00 -17.25 10.04
N SER A 54 -21.87 -17.07 11.03
CA SER A 54 -23.26 -16.69 10.78
C SER A 54 -23.37 -15.29 10.16
N ALA A 55 -24.35 -15.09 9.27
CA ALA A 55 -24.66 -13.77 8.69
C ALA A 55 -24.85 -12.68 9.77
N GLY A 56 -25.58 -12.97 10.85
CA GLY A 56 -25.78 -12.02 11.94
C GLY A 56 -24.50 -11.60 12.67
N LYS A 57 -23.51 -12.50 12.83
CA LYS A 57 -22.19 -12.15 13.39
C LYS A 57 -21.40 -11.27 12.42
N MET A 58 -21.47 -11.57 11.12
CA MET A 58 -20.83 -10.74 10.09
C MET A 58 -21.44 -9.33 10.07
N GLN A 59 -22.77 -9.22 10.03
CA GLN A 59 -23.46 -7.93 10.06
C GLN A 59 -23.06 -7.10 11.28
N ARG A 60 -23.07 -7.70 12.48
CA ARG A 60 -22.62 -7.02 13.71
C ARG A 60 -21.20 -6.48 13.61
N ARG A 61 -20.29 -7.20 12.95
CA ARG A 61 -18.91 -6.75 12.70
C ARG A 61 -18.88 -5.54 11.78
N LEU A 62 -19.61 -5.58 10.66
CA LEU A 62 -19.71 -4.44 9.73
C LEU A 62 -20.32 -3.20 10.41
N ASP A 63 -21.34 -3.38 11.25
CA ASP A 63 -21.94 -2.29 12.02
C ASP A 63 -20.94 -1.69 13.04
N GLN A 64 -20.09 -2.51 13.65
CA GLN A 64 -19.02 -2.02 14.53
C GLN A 64 -17.96 -1.25 13.75
N MET A 65 -17.57 -1.73 12.57
CA MET A 65 -16.63 -1.02 11.68
C MET A 65 -17.15 0.37 11.31
N ASN A 66 -18.40 0.48 10.85
CA ASN A 66 -18.99 1.76 10.46
C ASN A 66 -19.17 2.72 11.65
N ARG A 67 -19.45 2.20 12.85
CA ARG A 67 -19.53 3.03 14.07
C ARG A 67 -18.16 3.54 14.51
N ALA A 68 -17.12 2.71 14.43
CA ALA A 68 -15.76 3.10 14.79
C ALA A 68 -15.15 4.08 13.76
N PHE A 69 -15.49 3.94 12.48
CA PHE A 69 -14.93 4.73 11.39
C PHE A 69 -16.03 5.42 10.57
N PRO A 70 -16.73 6.43 11.13
CA PRO A 70 -17.87 7.08 10.48
C PRO A 70 -17.50 7.82 9.18
N ARG A 71 -16.21 8.11 8.95
CA ARG A 71 -15.70 8.77 7.74
C ARG A 71 -15.16 7.79 6.69
N ALA A 72 -15.17 6.49 6.97
CA ALA A 72 -14.64 5.49 6.05
C ALA A 72 -15.57 5.22 4.85
N MET A 73 -16.89 5.32 5.06
CA MET A 73 -17.87 5.06 4.02
C MET A 73 -17.72 6.02 2.83
N VAL A 74 -17.68 5.45 1.63
CA VAL A 74 -17.62 6.17 0.35
C VAL A 74 -18.92 5.91 -0.42
N SER A 75 -19.50 6.98 -0.98
CA SER A 75 -20.75 6.97 -1.75
C SER A 75 -20.65 7.95 -2.92
N GLY A 76 -21.45 7.78 -3.97
CA GLY A 76 -21.52 8.74 -5.09
C GLY A 76 -20.45 8.52 -6.16
N TYR A 77 -19.76 7.38 -6.15
CA TYR A 77 -18.70 7.03 -7.10
C TYR A 77 -19.22 6.33 -8.36
N GLU A 78 -20.49 5.95 -8.41
CA GLU A 78 -21.08 5.06 -9.42
C GLU A 78 -20.91 5.61 -10.85
N HIS A 79 -20.90 6.94 -11.00
CA HIS A 79 -20.68 7.62 -12.27
C HIS A 79 -19.26 7.45 -12.85
N LEU A 80 -18.29 7.03 -12.04
CA LEU A 80 -16.92 6.75 -12.45
C LEU A 80 -16.72 5.30 -12.91
N GLU A 81 -17.58 4.36 -12.49
CA GLU A 81 -17.41 2.93 -12.79
C GLU A 81 -17.17 2.62 -14.28
N PRO A 82 -17.94 3.20 -15.24
CA PRO A 82 -17.73 2.92 -16.66
C PRO A 82 -16.36 3.37 -17.19
N GLN A 83 -15.68 4.26 -16.48
CA GLN A 83 -14.40 4.86 -16.86
C GLN A 83 -13.20 4.13 -16.23
N MET A 84 -13.44 3.20 -15.31
CA MET A 84 -12.39 2.51 -14.57
C MET A 84 -11.77 1.39 -15.38
N GLN A 85 -10.43 1.33 -15.36
CA GLN A 85 -9.64 0.26 -15.98
C GLN A 85 -9.43 -0.86 -14.96
N ALA A 86 -10.43 -1.73 -14.83
CA ALA A 86 -10.44 -2.93 -13.99
C ALA A 86 -11.34 -3.98 -14.62
N ASP A 87 -11.29 -5.22 -14.12
CA ASP A 87 -12.25 -6.26 -14.45
C ASP A 87 -13.68 -5.78 -14.16
N GLU A 88 -14.67 -6.25 -14.93
CA GLU A 88 -16.04 -5.72 -14.91
C GLU A 88 -16.67 -5.72 -13.52
N LYS A 89 -16.44 -6.78 -12.75
CA LYS A 89 -16.95 -6.92 -11.37
C LYS A 89 -16.22 -6.01 -10.37
N ASP A 90 -14.99 -5.57 -10.68
CA ASP A 90 -14.10 -4.85 -9.76
C ASP A 90 -14.03 -3.34 -10.05
N LYS A 91 -14.65 -2.86 -11.13
CA LYS A 91 -14.74 -1.43 -11.48
C LYS A 91 -15.29 -0.56 -10.34
N HIS A 92 -16.26 -1.08 -9.60
CA HIS A 92 -16.87 -0.38 -8.47
C HIS A 92 -15.87 -0.10 -7.33
N VAL A 93 -14.94 -1.04 -7.08
CA VAL A 93 -13.87 -0.89 -6.08
C VAL A 93 -12.92 0.23 -6.50
N LEU A 94 -12.47 0.22 -7.76
CA LEU A 94 -11.54 1.25 -8.26
C LEU A 94 -12.20 2.63 -8.34
N ALA A 95 -13.47 2.70 -8.78
CA ALA A 95 -14.23 3.93 -8.83
C ALA A 95 -14.36 4.57 -7.45
N ALA A 96 -14.72 3.78 -6.44
CA ALA A 96 -14.83 4.25 -5.06
C ALA A 96 -13.47 4.68 -4.50
N ALA A 97 -12.39 3.96 -4.79
CA ALA A 97 -11.03 4.35 -4.39
C ALA A 97 -10.64 5.72 -4.97
N VAL A 98 -10.80 5.91 -6.28
CA VAL A 98 -10.51 7.18 -6.97
C VAL A 98 -11.40 8.31 -6.45
N HIS A 99 -12.71 8.08 -6.38
CA HIS A 99 -13.68 9.08 -5.88
C HIS A 99 -13.38 9.54 -4.45
N SER A 100 -12.91 8.63 -3.61
CA SER A 100 -12.60 8.94 -2.22
C SER A 100 -11.33 9.76 -2.03
N GLU A 101 -10.54 9.96 -3.10
CA GLU A 101 -9.17 10.48 -3.06
C GLU A 101 -8.23 9.60 -2.21
N SER A 102 -8.48 8.28 -2.23
CA SER A 102 -7.57 7.35 -1.59
C SER A 102 -6.21 7.39 -2.28
N THR A 103 -5.17 7.40 -1.47
CA THR A 103 -3.78 7.37 -1.95
C THR A 103 -3.33 5.98 -2.39
N VAL A 104 -4.10 4.94 -2.05
CA VAL A 104 -3.82 3.55 -2.37
C VAL A 104 -5.10 2.71 -2.31
N LEU A 105 -5.22 1.76 -3.24
CA LEU A 105 -6.16 0.64 -3.19
C LEU A 105 -5.43 -0.60 -2.65
N VAL A 106 -5.96 -1.19 -1.58
CA VAL A 106 -5.40 -2.38 -0.94
C VAL A 106 -6.24 -3.61 -1.26
N THR A 107 -5.67 -4.57 -1.99
CA THR A 107 -6.34 -5.79 -2.47
C THR A 107 -5.34 -6.94 -2.66
N GLU A 108 -5.76 -8.18 -2.43
CA GLU A 108 -4.96 -9.34 -2.81
C GLU A 108 -5.04 -9.68 -4.31
N ASN A 109 -6.02 -9.13 -5.03
CA ASN A 109 -6.28 -9.41 -6.45
C ASN A 109 -5.73 -8.32 -7.37
N VAL A 110 -4.49 -7.87 -7.14
CA VAL A 110 -3.88 -6.73 -7.87
C VAL A 110 -4.00 -6.82 -9.40
N LYS A 111 -3.96 -8.03 -9.95
CA LYS A 111 -4.07 -8.29 -11.40
C LYS A 111 -5.43 -7.92 -12.01
N ASP A 112 -6.47 -7.77 -11.20
CA ASP A 112 -7.83 -7.44 -11.65
C ASP A 112 -7.97 -5.90 -11.86
N PHE A 113 -6.93 -5.13 -11.49
CA PHE A 113 -6.90 -3.68 -11.52
C PHE A 113 -5.77 -3.14 -12.40
N HIS A 114 -6.12 -2.25 -13.33
CA HIS A 114 -5.19 -1.68 -14.31
C HIS A 114 -5.30 -0.14 -14.39
N PRO A 115 -5.33 0.60 -13.25
CA PRO A 115 -5.43 2.05 -13.31
C PRO A 115 -4.21 2.67 -14.01
N PRO A 116 -4.39 3.84 -14.65
CA PRO A 116 -3.26 4.58 -15.21
C PRO A 116 -2.29 4.99 -14.10
N THR A 117 -1.02 5.21 -14.43
CA THR A 117 0.00 5.67 -13.46
C THR A 117 -0.05 7.17 -13.21
N THR A 118 -0.72 7.94 -14.08
CA THR A 118 -0.83 9.40 -14.00
C THR A 118 -2.23 9.86 -14.42
N GLY A 119 -2.60 11.09 -14.05
CA GLY A 119 -3.90 11.67 -14.38
C GLY A 119 -4.98 11.44 -13.33
N PRO A 120 -6.23 11.85 -13.60
CA PRO A 120 -7.30 11.94 -12.61
C PRO A 120 -7.77 10.58 -12.05
N HIS A 121 -7.50 9.47 -12.74
CA HIS A 121 -7.86 8.12 -12.30
C HIS A 121 -6.64 7.31 -11.83
N ALA A 122 -5.50 7.97 -11.61
CA ALA A 122 -4.31 7.28 -11.14
C ALA A 122 -4.51 6.73 -9.74
N MET A 123 -4.20 5.45 -9.54
CA MET A 123 -4.39 4.77 -8.27
C MET A 123 -3.30 3.72 -8.07
N PRO A 124 -2.42 3.88 -7.07
CA PRO A 124 -1.55 2.79 -6.65
C PRO A 124 -2.38 1.61 -6.14
N VAL A 125 -2.13 0.41 -6.66
CA VAL A 125 -2.78 -0.83 -6.21
C VAL A 125 -1.73 -1.75 -5.61
N GLN A 126 -1.96 -2.23 -4.39
CA GLN A 126 -0.99 -3.09 -3.70
C GLN A 126 -1.65 -4.12 -2.80
N LYS A 127 -0.88 -5.18 -2.51
CA LYS A 127 -1.26 -6.23 -1.56
C LYS A 127 -1.23 -5.75 -0.12
N LEU A 128 -1.90 -6.50 0.75
CA LEU A 128 -2.04 -6.17 2.17
C LEU A 128 -0.70 -6.10 2.88
N SER A 129 0.13 -7.14 2.80
CA SER A 129 1.40 -7.16 3.54
C SER A 129 2.35 -6.00 3.16
N PRO A 130 2.60 -5.67 1.87
CA PRO A 130 3.40 -4.50 1.52
C PRO A 130 2.82 -3.19 2.05
N PHE A 131 1.49 -3.03 2.02
CA PHE A 131 0.82 -1.87 2.61
C PHE A 131 1.05 -1.74 4.10
N LEU A 132 0.84 -2.81 4.85
CA LEU A 132 1.06 -2.80 6.28
C LEU A 132 2.53 -2.55 6.64
N SER A 133 3.48 -3.06 5.84
CA SER A 133 4.90 -2.77 6.03
C SER A 133 5.23 -1.29 5.83
N GLN A 134 4.64 -0.63 4.81
CA GLN A 134 4.76 0.81 4.63
C GLN A 134 4.16 1.60 5.79
N VAL A 135 3.02 1.15 6.34
CA VAL A 135 2.43 1.76 7.54
C VAL A 135 3.37 1.65 8.75
N VAL A 136 4.12 0.55 8.88
CA VAL A 136 5.17 0.43 9.90
C VAL A 136 6.33 1.37 9.60
N ASP A 137 6.77 1.48 8.35
CA ASP A 137 7.85 2.40 7.95
C ASP A 137 7.53 3.87 8.23
N ASP A 138 6.29 4.29 7.97
CA ASP A 138 5.84 5.66 8.22
C ASP A 138 5.90 6.01 9.71
N ASN A 139 5.52 5.08 10.60
CA ASN A 139 5.59 5.28 12.04
C ASN A 139 5.65 3.96 12.83
N PRO A 140 6.86 3.45 13.12
CA PRO A 140 7.01 2.17 13.83
C PRO A 140 6.40 2.20 15.24
N GLN A 141 6.51 3.33 15.94
CA GLN A 141 6.00 3.48 17.31
C GLN A 141 4.47 3.34 17.35
N ARG A 142 3.79 4.00 16.42
CA ARG A 142 2.33 3.97 16.29
C ARG A 142 1.84 2.57 15.86
N ALA A 143 2.55 1.92 14.94
CA ALA A 143 2.23 0.56 14.53
C ALA A 143 2.39 -0.45 15.66
N VAL A 144 3.50 -0.39 16.43
CA VAL A 144 3.72 -1.27 17.60
C VAL A 144 2.68 -0.99 18.68
N ALA A 145 2.35 0.28 18.95
CA ALA A 145 1.30 0.64 19.91
C ALA A 145 -0.07 0.07 19.51
N ALA A 146 -0.42 0.13 18.22
CA ALA A 146 -1.65 -0.46 17.69
C ALA A 146 -1.71 -1.97 17.94
N MET A 147 -0.62 -2.69 17.67
CA MET A 147 -0.56 -4.13 17.91
C MET A 147 -0.64 -4.47 19.40
N ARG A 148 -0.02 -3.67 20.28
CA ARG A 148 -0.15 -3.81 21.74
C ARG A 148 -1.57 -3.59 22.23
N GLN A 149 -2.29 -2.61 21.67
CA GLN A 149 -3.70 -2.40 21.98
C GLN A 149 -4.59 -3.51 21.42
N MET A 150 -4.28 -4.06 20.25
CA MET A 150 -5.01 -5.18 19.67
C MET A 150 -4.94 -6.41 20.59
N ILE A 151 -3.74 -6.79 21.03
CA ILE A 151 -3.57 -7.96 21.91
C ILE A 151 -4.13 -7.74 23.33
N SER A 152 -4.23 -6.51 23.82
CA SER A 152 -4.79 -6.23 25.15
C SER A 152 -6.33 -6.30 25.21
N ARG A 153 -7.01 -6.28 24.05
CA ARG A 153 -8.48 -6.41 23.96
C ARG A 153 -8.98 -7.85 24.10
N THR A 154 -8.08 -8.83 24.11
CA THR A 154 -8.42 -10.25 24.11
C THR A 154 -7.70 -11.00 25.22
N ASP A 155 -8.46 -11.74 26.03
CA ASP A 155 -7.90 -12.72 26.96
C ASP A 155 -7.50 -14.03 26.26
N ARG A 156 -7.84 -14.17 24.96
CA ARG A 156 -7.51 -15.34 24.12
C ARG A 156 -6.27 -15.08 23.29
N GLU A 157 -5.51 -16.14 23.04
CA GLU A 157 -4.30 -16.08 22.21
C GLU A 157 -4.57 -15.62 20.76
N PRO A 158 -3.65 -14.83 20.18
CA PRO A 158 -2.41 -14.35 20.76
C PRO A 158 -2.65 -13.07 21.58
N ASN A 159 -2.23 -13.10 22.84
CA ASN A 159 -2.29 -11.96 23.77
C ASN A 159 -0.90 -11.40 24.11
N THR A 160 0.15 -11.88 23.43
CA THR A 160 1.52 -11.36 23.53
C THR A 160 2.04 -10.96 22.14
N MET A 161 3.00 -10.04 22.09
CA MET A 161 3.61 -9.59 20.83
C MET A 161 4.32 -10.73 20.06
N PRO A 162 5.15 -11.60 20.68
CA PRO A 162 5.75 -12.75 19.98
C PRO A 162 4.70 -13.68 19.36
N ALA A 163 3.66 -14.04 20.12
CA ALA A 163 2.62 -14.94 19.65
C ALA A 163 1.80 -14.32 18.51
N LEU A 164 1.57 -13.01 18.56
CA LEU A 164 0.93 -12.28 17.47
C LEU A 164 1.79 -12.34 16.21
N ILE A 165 3.07 -11.99 16.31
CA ILE A 165 4.01 -12.02 15.19
C ILE A 165 4.07 -13.42 14.56
N ASP A 166 4.13 -14.46 15.37
CA ASP A 166 4.19 -15.85 14.88
C ASP A 166 2.89 -16.25 14.16
N LYS A 167 1.74 -15.83 14.69
CA LYS A 167 0.44 -16.06 14.04
C LYS A 167 0.32 -15.30 12.72
N LEU A 168 0.83 -14.07 12.65
CA LEU A 168 0.89 -13.28 11.41
C LEU A 168 1.83 -13.94 10.39
N ALA A 169 3.00 -14.42 10.82
CA ALA A 169 4.02 -15.03 9.97
C ALA A 169 3.57 -16.35 9.31
N ALA A 170 2.65 -17.06 9.98
CA ALA A 170 2.00 -18.26 9.47
C ALA A 170 1.02 -17.97 8.31
N GLN A 171 0.49 -16.75 8.21
CA GLN A 171 -0.43 -16.35 7.15
C GLN A 171 0.33 -15.71 5.98
N GLN A 172 0.12 -16.23 4.76
CA GLN A 172 0.84 -15.76 3.57
C GLN A 172 0.67 -14.25 3.33
N ASP A 173 -0.57 -13.75 3.42
CA ASP A 173 -0.92 -12.36 3.11
C ASP A 173 -0.48 -11.36 4.20
N LEU A 174 0.00 -11.84 5.35
CA LEU A 174 0.50 -11.04 6.47
C LEU A 174 1.99 -11.29 6.76
N ARG A 175 2.65 -12.21 6.04
CA ARG A 175 4.01 -12.65 6.36
C ARG A 175 5.03 -11.53 6.30
N GLY A 176 4.99 -10.69 5.26
CA GLY A 176 5.91 -9.55 5.15
C GLY A 176 5.65 -8.49 6.21
N PHE A 177 4.39 -8.32 6.64
CA PHE A 177 4.06 -7.46 7.77
C PHE A 177 4.62 -8.02 9.07
N ALA A 178 4.49 -9.34 9.29
CA ALA A 178 5.08 -10.00 10.46
C ALA A 178 6.60 -9.81 10.51
N GLN A 179 7.30 -10.02 9.38
CA GLN A 179 8.74 -9.77 9.26
C GLN A 179 9.09 -8.31 9.58
N LYS A 180 8.32 -7.36 9.06
CA LYS A 180 8.54 -5.94 9.28
C LYS A 180 8.28 -5.53 10.73
N LEU A 181 7.20 -6.01 11.33
CA LEU A 181 6.88 -5.78 12.73
C LEU A 181 7.97 -6.38 13.64
N ASN A 182 8.43 -7.60 13.34
CA ASN A 182 9.47 -8.29 14.08
C ASN A 182 10.81 -7.54 14.10
N SER A 183 11.10 -6.75 13.05
CA SER A 183 12.35 -5.98 12.98
C SER A 183 12.32 -4.70 13.81
N VAL A 184 11.14 -4.17 14.13
CA VAL A 184 10.98 -2.89 14.86
C VAL A 184 10.60 -3.06 16.33
N VAL A 185 10.17 -4.26 16.77
CA VAL A 185 9.92 -4.55 18.19
C VAL A 185 11.23 -4.85 18.95
N PRO A 186 11.27 -4.62 20.28
CA PRO A 186 12.37 -5.04 21.14
C PRO A 186 12.67 -6.53 21.01
N ALA A 187 13.92 -6.93 21.27
CA ALA A 187 14.38 -8.31 21.02
C ALA A 187 13.59 -9.36 21.81
N GLU A 188 13.19 -9.02 23.03
CA GLU A 188 12.36 -9.82 23.93
C GLU A 188 10.89 -9.97 23.49
N GLU A 189 10.43 -9.11 22.59
CA GLU A 189 9.06 -9.13 22.03
C GLU A 189 8.99 -9.74 20.63
N ARG A 190 10.12 -10.24 20.10
CA ARG A 190 10.18 -10.83 18.75
C ARG A 190 9.52 -12.20 18.68
N GLY A 191 8.85 -12.46 17.57
CA GLY A 191 8.40 -13.79 17.18
C GLY A 191 9.58 -14.67 16.75
N SER A 192 9.31 -15.98 16.70
CA SER A 192 10.29 -17.03 16.41
C SER A 192 9.91 -17.91 15.22
N HIS A 193 8.80 -17.63 14.55
CA HIS A 193 8.30 -18.42 13.43
C HIS A 193 9.36 -18.55 12.31
N PRO A 194 9.59 -19.75 11.73
CA PRO A 194 10.70 -19.99 10.78
C PRO A 194 10.73 -19.07 9.55
N THR A 195 9.58 -18.58 9.13
CA THR A 195 9.45 -17.66 7.97
C THR A 195 9.95 -16.24 8.28
N LEU A 196 10.19 -15.88 9.54
CA LEU A 196 10.70 -14.57 9.93
C LEU A 196 12.18 -14.38 9.55
N GLU A 197 12.96 -15.47 9.52
CA GLU A 197 14.40 -15.44 9.20
C GLU A 197 14.68 -15.41 7.69
N GLN A 198 13.73 -15.85 6.87
CA GLN A 198 13.90 -15.96 5.41
C GLN A 198 13.96 -14.60 4.69
N GLY A 199 13.69 -13.48 5.38
CA GLY A 199 13.80 -12.13 4.82
C GLY A 199 15.20 -11.50 4.89
N LYS A 200 16.12 -12.05 5.71
CA LYS A 200 17.46 -11.47 5.89
C LYS A 200 18.40 -11.71 4.69
N SER A 201 18.17 -12.74 3.89
CA SER A 201 19.07 -13.10 2.78
C SER A 201 18.91 -12.24 1.51
N ALA A 202 17.80 -11.53 1.34
CA ALA A 202 17.56 -10.72 0.14
C ALA A 202 18.09 -9.27 0.24
N GLN A 203 18.33 -8.75 1.45
CA GLN A 203 18.80 -7.37 1.67
C GLN A 203 20.32 -7.23 1.90
N SER A 204 21.06 -8.33 2.10
CA SER A 204 22.51 -8.29 2.36
C SER A 204 23.40 -8.46 1.12
N VAL A 205 22.84 -8.60 -0.09
CA VAL A 205 23.60 -8.80 -1.34
C VAL A 205 23.76 -7.54 -2.20
N ALA A 206 23.25 -6.39 -1.78
CA ALA A 206 23.28 -5.14 -2.57
C ALA A 206 24.20 -4.04 -2.00
N PHE A 207 25.19 -4.39 -1.19
CA PHE A 207 26.19 -3.43 -0.66
C PHE A 207 27.60 -4.03 -0.65
N ASP A 208 28.04 -4.60 -1.77
CA ASP A 208 29.47 -4.75 -2.05
C ASP A 208 29.69 -4.70 -3.57
N GLY A 209 30.35 -3.64 -4.03
CA GLY A 209 30.85 -3.57 -5.41
C GLY A 209 30.55 -2.30 -6.20
N VAL A 210 30.94 -1.12 -5.71
CA VAL A 210 31.42 -0.05 -6.60
C VAL A 210 32.76 0.44 -6.07
N ALA A 211 33.81 -0.30 -6.45
CA ALA A 211 35.17 0.19 -6.34
C ALA A 211 35.45 1.16 -7.50
N SER A 212 35.94 2.34 -7.10
CA SER A 212 36.46 3.44 -7.90
C SER A 212 37.48 3.00 -8.96
N ALA A 213 37.38 3.57 -10.17
CA ALA A 213 38.50 3.66 -11.10
C ALA A 213 38.62 5.09 -11.61
N ALA A 214 39.56 5.83 -11.02
CA ALA A 214 40.10 7.07 -11.54
C ALA A 214 41.56 6.85 -11.93
N GLY A 215 41.93 7.30 -13.14
CA GLY A 215 43.31 7.62 -13.51
C GLY A 215 43.85 6.87 -14.73
N ALA A 216 43.96 7.57 -15.86
CA ALA A 216 45.28 7.94 -16.41
C ALA A 216 45.11 8.78 -17.70
N ALA A 217 45.68 9.97 -17.67
CA ALA A 217 45.83 10.87 -18.81
C ALA A 217 47.10 10.52 -19.61
N GLN A 218 47.04 10.66 -20.93
CA GLN A 218 48.22 10.92 -21.77
C GLN A 218 47.94 12.04 -22.79
N LYS A 219 49.00 12.77 -23.09
CA LYS A 219 49.12 14.17 -23.56
C LYS A 219 49.02 14.34 -25.10
N PRO A 220 49.02 15.60 -25.60
CA PRO A 220 48.47 16.00 -26.90
C PRO A 220 49.53 16.26 -27.99
N GLU A 221 49.08 16.40 -29.24
CA GLU A 221 49.86 17.03 -30.30
C GLU A 221 49.01 17.96 -31.19
N SER A 222 49.61 19.13 -31.45
CA SER A 222 49.16 20.36 -32.12
C SER A 222 48.91 20.20 -33.63
N THR A 223 48.12 21.03 -34.34
CA THR A 223 48.47 22.38 -34.87
C THR A 223 47.28 22.99 -35.67
N PRO A 224 47.30 24.25 -36.17
CA PRO A 224 46.18 25.19 -35.99
C PRO A 224 45.59 25.78 -37.30
N THR A 225 44.65 26.73 -37.14
CA THR A 225 44.55 28.03 -37.86
C THR A 225 43.18 28.34 -38.50
N ALA A 226 42.58 29.43 -38.01
CA ALA A 226 41.76 30.51 -38.62
C ALA A 226 41.10 30.30 -40.02
N SER A 227 39.99 30.92 -40.41
CA SER A 227 39.43 32.22 -40.08
C SER A 227 38.10 32.41 -40.84
N LYS A 228 37.20 33.22 -40.26
CA LYS A 228 36.46 34.32 -40.90
C LYS A 228 35.16 34.10 -41.72
N HIS A 229 34.23 35.01 -41.40
CA HIS A 229 33.10 35.57 -42.17
C HIS A 229 31.86 34.66 -42.31
N GLY A 230 30.63 35.10 -42.04
CA GLY A 230 30.09 36.43 -41.71
C GLY A 230 28.63 36.48 -42.18
N ALA A 231 27.78 37.16 -41.39
CA ALA A 231 26.44 37.72 -41.72
C ALA A 231 25.33 36.72 -42.16
N GLN A 232 24.14 36.70 -41.52
CA GLN A 232 23.02 37.65 -41.69
C GLN A 232 22.59 37.73 -43.19
N GLU A 233 21.35 37.54 -43.62
CA GLU A 233 20.06 37.90 -43.02
C GLU A 233 18.89 37.37 -43.90
N GLN A 234 17.74 37.15 -43.24
CA GLN A 234 16.39 37.51 -43.67
C GLN A 234 15.64 36.85 -44.86
N SER A 235 14.51 36.26 -44.45
CA SER A 235 13.14 36.61 -44.89
C SER A 235 12.63 36.15 -46.25
N LYS A 236 11.58 35.33 -46.21
CA LYS A 236 10.20 35.59 -46.70
C LYS A 236 9.39 34.29 -46.50
N SER A 237 8.37 34.31 -45.64
CA SER A 237 6.96 34.50 -45.99
C SER A 237 6.50 33.65 -47.19
N ASN A 238 5.61 32.69 -46.95
CA ASN A 238 4.31 32.66 -47.60
C ASN A 238 3.36 31.64 -46.97
N GLU A 239 2.21 32.15 -46.55
CA GLU A 239 0.93 31.43 -46.41
C GLU A 239 0.55 30.75 -47.74
N ASN A 240 -0.09 29.58 -47.72
CA ASN A 240 -1.52 29.43 -48.03
C ASN A 240 -1.99 27.96 -48.01
N LYS A 241 -3.20 27.77 -47.44
CA LYS A 241 -4.28 26.85 -47.84
C LYS A 241 -3.93 25.50 -48.48
N LEU A 242 -4.25 24.40 -47.78
CA LEU A 242 -5.50 23.63 -47.91
C LEU A 242 -5.58 22.57 -46.81
#